data_AF-A0A2J0MZQ1-F1
#
_entry.id   AF-A0A2J0MZQ1-F1
#
_cell.length_a   1.000
_cell.length_b   1.000
_cell.length_c   1.000
_cell.angle_alpha   90.00
_cell.angle_beta   90.00
_cell.angle_gamma   90.00
#
_symmetry.space_group_name_H-M   'P 1'
#
loop_
_entity.id
_entity.type
_entity.pdbx_description
1 polymer ?
#
loop_
_entity_poly.entity_id
_entity_poly.type
_entity_poly.pdbx_seq_one_letter_code
_entity_poly.pdbx_strand_id
1 'polypeptide(L)'
;MKKINQNRIKKTLGIILMILVLIFTFSADVSASSMTEITKEEVINLVNQSRKTEGLDILTENEKLNLAAGQKAEDMIKENYFAHNSPGGKTPWFWMEKNNYDYHYAGENLAMDFHNAFDQHLAWMKSPTHRKNILNQEFREIGVAVKQGVIEGHLAIITVQEFGTPMNFVPDFSVKNTPAPQVQALEKQADTNLKTAPIIDKNQPNSSLLKEKFPLVNWRDLAFLYLNALILLIILVVNPFIIAFSVVQFINFKAENEKKLALKN
;
A
#
# COMPACT_ATOMS: atom_id res chain seq x y z
N MET A 1 -57.41 -39.57 9.22
CA MET A 1 -56.30 -38.93 8.46
C MET A 1 -56.60 -37.44 8.32
N LYS A 2 -55.83 -36.54 8.95
CA LYS A 2 -56.05 -35.08 8.88
C LYS A 2 -55.65 -34.59 7.49
N LYS A 3 -56.60 -34.05 6.70
CA LYS A 3 -56.32 -33.36 5.43
C LYS A 3 -55.41 -32.17 5.73
N ILE A 4 -54.13 -32.30 5.39
CA ILE A 4 -53.18 -31.19 5.53
C ILE A 4 -53.67 -30.08 4.59
N ASN A 5 -53.82 -28.87 5.14
CA ASN A 5 -54.36 -27.74 4.41
C ASN A 5 -53.37 -27.29 3.33
N GLN A 6 -53.57 -27.77 2.11
CA GLN A 6 -52.76 -27.48 0.93
C GLN A 6 -52.57 -25.98 0.68
N ASN A 7 -53.53 -25.14 1.10
CA ASN A 7 -53.43 -23.68 0.98
C ASN A 7 -52.44 -23.08 1.99
N ARG A 8 -52.26 -23.69 3.16
CA ARG A 8 -51.24 -23.27 4.13
C ARG A 8 -49.84 -23.64 3.64
N ILE A 9 -49.66 -24.81 3.03
CA ILE A 9 -48.39 -25.26 2.45
C ILE A 9 -47.98 -24.33 1.29
N LYS A 10 -48.89 -24.04 0.35
CA LYS A 10 -48.60 -23.15 -0.79
C LYS A 10 -48.19 -21.74 -0.35
N LYS A 11 -48.83 -21.20 0.71
CA LYS A 11 -48.47 -19.90 1.29
C LYS A 11 -47.09 -19.91 1.96
N THR A 12 -46.77 -20.97 2.71
CA THR A 12 -45.44 -21.09 3.35
C THR A 12 -44.34 -21.28 2.31
N LEU A 13 -44.57 -22.07 1.26
CA LEU A 13 -43.63 -22.27 0.17
C LEU A 13 -43.38 -20.96 -0.61
N GLY A 14 -44.43 -20.18 -0.86
CA GLY A 14 -44.32 -18.87 -1.52
C GLY A 14 -43.53 -17.84 -0.71
N ILE A 15 -43.73 -17.81 0.62
CA ILE A 15 -42.96 -16.92 1.50
C ILE A 15 -41.48 -17.33 1.55
N ILE A 16 -41.19 -18.63 1.64
CA ILE A 16 -39.80 -19.15 1.62
C ILE A 16 -39.13 -18.82 0.28
N LEU A 17 -39.83 -18.98 -0.85
CA LEU A 17 -39.30 -18.62 -2.16
C LEU A 17 -39.05 -17.11 -2.29
N MET A 18 -39.94 -16.27 -1.76
CA MET A 18 -39.78 -14.82 -1.76
C MET A 18 -38.57 -14.39 -0.91
N ILE A 19 -38.38 -15.00 0.27
CA ILE A 19 -37.23 -14.75 1.14
C ILE A 19 -35.94 -15.23 0.46
N LEU A 20 -35.94 -16.40 -0.19
CA LEU A 20 -34.79 -16.90 -0.95
C LEU A 20 -34.44 -15.99 -2.12
N VAL A 21 -35.43 -15.46 -2.85
CA VAL A 21 -35.21 -14.49 -3.93
C VAL A 21 -34.64 -13.18 -3.37
N LEU A 22 -35.16 -12.68 -2.24
CA LEU A 22 -34.62 -11.48 -1.57
C LEU A 22 -33.17 -11.66 -1.10
N ILE A 23 -32.82 -12.83 -0.55
CA ILE A 23 -31.46 -13.16 -0.11
C ILE A 23 -30.52 -13.28 -1.32
N PHE A 24 -31.00 -13.85 -2.44
CA PHE A 24 -30.23 -14.00 -3.66
C PHE A 24 -30.01 -12.66 -4.40
N THR A 25 -30.99 -11.76 -4.39
CA THR A 25 -30.83 -10.40 -4.94
C THR A 25 -29.98 -9.50 -4.05
N PHE A 26 -29.94 -9.73 -2.73
CA PHE A 26 -29.07 -8.97 -1.82
C PHE A 26 -27.58 -9.39 -1.89
N SER A 27 -27.29 -10.58 -2.43
CA SER A 27 -25.92 -11.09 -2.57
C SER A 27 -25.27 -10.73 -3.90
N ALA A 28 -26.04 -10.31 -4.90
CA ALA A 28 -25.53 -10.01 -6.25
C ALA A 28 -24.90 -8.60 -6.37
N ASP A 29 -25.24 -7.67 -5.47
CA ASP A 29 -24.71 -6.29 -5.49
C ASP A 29 -23.42 -6.10 -4.68
N VAL A 30 -22.94 -7.12 -3.95
CA VAL A 30 -21.69 -7.06 -3.16
C VAL A 30 -20.51 -7.71 -3.92
N SER A 31 -20.56 -7.72 -5.25
CA SER A 31 -19.43 -8.15 -6.10
C SER A 31 -18.97 -7.08 -7.10
N ALA A 32 -19.49 -5.86 -7.00
CA ALA A 32 -18.94 -4.71 -7.69
C ALA A 32 -17.69 -4.20 -6.95
N SER A 33 -16.53 -4.74 -7.34
CA SER A 33 -15.21 -4.11 -7.26
C SER A 33 -14.89 -3.28 -6.00
N SER A 34 -14.56 -3.96 -4.90
CA SER A 34 -13.55 -3.42 -3.99
C SER A 34 -12.18 -3.74 -4.61
N MET A 35 -11.84 -3.05 -5.71
CA MET A 35 -10.43 -2.82 -5.98
C MET A 35 -10.00 -1.95 -4.81
N THR A 36 -9.13 -2.45 -3.94
CA THR A 36 -8.57 -1.67 -2.82
C THR A 36 -7.94 -0.41 -3.42
N GLU A 37 -8.64 0.71 -3.30
CA GLU A 37 -8.19 1.99 -3.84
C GLU A 37 -6.90 2.37 -3.12
N ILE A 38 -5.83 2.70 -3.86
CA ILE A 38 -4.61 3.22 -3.25
C ILE A 38 -4.99 4.52 -2.55
N THR A 39 -4.87 4.55 -1.22
CA THR A 39 -5.15 5.76 -0.46
C THR A 39 -3.90 6.58 -0.20
N LYS A 40 -4.07 7.90 -0.12
CA LYS A 40 -3.03 8.84 0.32
C LYS A 40 -2.39 8.41 1.65
N GLU A 41 -3.22 8.05 2.62
CA GLU A 41 -2.80 7.68 3.97
C GLU A 41 -1.93 6.42 3.97
N GLU A 42 -2.30 5.38 3.23
CA GLU A 42 -1.50 4.16 3.10
C GLU A 42 -0.13 4.44 2.49
N VAL A 43 -0.07 5.26 1.44
CA VAL A 43 1.20 5.64 0.79
C VAL A 43 2.12 6.36 1.78
N ILE A 44 1.60 7.35 2.51
CA ILE A 44 2.37 8.10 3.52
C ILE A 44 2.84 7.16 4.65
N ASN A 45 1.97 6.26 5.12
CA ASN A 45 2.31 5.30 6.16
C ASN A 45 3.45 4.35 5.73
N LEU A 46 3.43 3.83 4.50
CA LEU A 46 4.47 2.94 3.98
C LEU A 46 5.83 3.66 3.83
N VAL A 47 5.81 4.91 3.39
CA VAL A 47 6.99 5.78 3.37
C VAL A 47 7.56 5.93 4.77
N ASN A 48 6.73 6.32 5.74
CA ASN A 48 7.18 6.56 7.11
C ASN A 48 7.65 5.28 7.82
N GLN A 49 7.05 4.12 7.51
CA GLN A 49 7.57 2.81 7.96
C GLN A 49 8.96 2.53 7.42
N SER A 50 9.21 2.84 6.15
CA SER A 50 10.52 2.64 5.52
C SER A 50 11.56 3.58 6.12
N ARG A 51 11.22 4.87 6.27
CA ARG A 51 12.09 5.87 6.90
C ARG A 51 12.47 5.47 8.32
N LYS A 52 11.48 5.05 9.13
CA LYS A 52 11.71 4.55 10.49
C LYS A 52 12.62 3.32 10.51
N THR A 53 12.47 2.40 9.55
CA THR A 53 13.31 1.20 9.43
C THR A 53 14.77 1.56 9.15
N GLU A 54 15.00 2.64 8.40
CA GLU A 54 16.33 3.18 8.07
C GLU A 54 16.84 4.19 9.14
N GLY A 55 16.15 4.33 10.27
CA GLY A 55 16.54 5.24 11.36
C GLY A 55 16.38 6.72 11.04
N LEU A 56 15.52 7.06 10.07
CA LEU A 56 15.22 8.44 9.68
C LEU A 56 13.96 8.96 10.36
N ASP A 57 13.88 10.28 10.53
CA ASP A 57 12.67 10.95 10.97
C ASP A 57 11.52 10.73 9.98
N ILE A 58 10.32 10.53 10.52
CA ILE A 58 9.10 10.44 9.71
C ILE A 58 8.78 11.79 9.08
N LEU A 59 8.09 11.77 7.94
CA LEU A 59 7.60 12.96 7.27
C LEU A 59 6.20 13.30 7.78
N THR A 60 5.96 14.59 8.01
CA THR A 60 4.64 15.13 8.35
C THR A 60 3.83 15.37 7.08
N GLU A 61 2.58 14.93 7.06
CA GLU A 61 1.69 15.26 5.95
C GLU A 61 1.44 16.77 5.87
N ASN A 62 1.51 17.34 4.67
CA ASN A 62 1.24 18.75 4.42
C ASN A 62 0.16 18.94 3.34
N GLU A 63 -0.92 19.64 3.68
CA GLU A 63 -2.06 19.84 2.77
C GLU A 63 -1.74 20.65 1.52
N LYS A 64 -0.77 21.58 1.58
CA LYS A 64 -0.36 22.32 0.37
C LYS A 64 0.34 21.41 -0.63
N LEU A 65 1.16 20.47 -0.14
CA LEU A 65 1.78 19.45 -0.97
C LEU A 65 0.74 18.44 -1.52
N ASN A 66 -0.30 18.10 -0.74
CA ASN A 66 -1.42 17.29 -1.25
C ASN A 66 -2.12 17.98 -2.44
N LEU A 67 -2.39 19.28 -2.32
CA LEU A 67 -3.00 20.08 -3.38
C LEU A 67 -2.08 20.18 -4.61
N ALA A 68 -0.77 20.38 -4.40
CA ALA A 68 0.22 20.40 -5.48
C ALA A 68 0.24 19.06 -6.24
N ALA A 69 0.38 17.95 -5.51
CA ALA A 69 0.36 16.60 -6.07
C ALA A 69 -0.95 16.31 -6.84
N GLY A 70 -2.11 16.76 -6.32
CA GLY A 70 -3.41 16.60 -6.97
C GLY A 70 -3.51 17.36 -8.28
N GLN A 71 -3.06 18.62 -8.30
CA GLN A 71 -3.05 19.45 -9.52
C GLN A 71 -2.06 18.92 -10.57
N LYS A 72 -0.91 18.40 -10.12
CA LYS A 72 0.05 17.72 -10.99
C LYS A 72 -0.54 16.48 -11.64
N ALA A 73 -1.24 15.64 -10.88
CA ALA A 73 -1.92 14.45 -11.39
C ALA A 73 -3.02 14.83 -12.40
N GLU A 74 -3.80 15.87 -12.10
CA GLU A 74 -4.84 16.39 -13.00
C GLU A 74 -4.26 16.95 -14.31
N ASP A 75 -3.11 17.64 -14.25
CA ASP A 75 -2.41 18.13 -15.44
C ASP A 75 -1.89 16.97 -16.31
N MET A 76 -1.32 15.91 -15.70
CA MET A 76 -0.92 14.68 -16.41
C MET A 76 -2.09 14.01 -17.14
N ILE A 77 -3.24 13.89 -16.48
CA ILE A 77 -4.46 13.33 -17.08
C ILE A 77 -4.96 14.23 -18.22
N LYS A 78 -5.09 15.53 -17.96
CA LYS A 78 -5.69 16.48 -18.89
C LYS A 78 -4.85 16.66 -20.15
N GLU A 79 -3.55 16.80 -20.00
CA GLU A 79 -2.62 17.03 -21.10
C GLU A 79 -2.03 15.72 -21.65
N ASN A 80 -2.55 14.57 -21.18
CA ASN A 80 -2.28 13.23 -21.67
C ASN A 80 -0.77 12.87 -21.71
N TYR A 81 -0.10 12.97 -20.55
CA TYR A 81 1.33 12.67 -20.42
C TYR A 81 1.68 12.11 -19.03
N PHE A 82 2.71 11.28 -18.94
CA PHE A 82 3.24 10.77 -17.67
C PHE A 82 4.73 11.10 -17.53
N ALA A 83 5.03 12.27 -16.96
CA ALA A 83 6.41 12.74 -16.75
C ALA A 83 6.49 13.80 -15.64
N HIS A 84 7.69 14.01 -15.09
CA HIS A 84 7.96 15.07 -14.10
C HIS A 84 7.63 16.47 -14.65
N ASN A 85 8.05 16.76 -15.89
CA ASN A 85 7.77 18.03 -16.54
C ASN A 85 6.61 17.89 -17.52
N SER A 86 5.71 18.88 -17.53
CA SER A 86 4.63 18.91 -18.52
C SER A 86 5.16 19.23 -19.92
N PRO A 87 4.42 18.87 -20.99
CA PRO A 87 4.76 19.26 -22.36
C PRO A 87 4.86 20.78 -22.54
N GLY A 88 4.12 21.54 -21.73
CA GLY A 88 4.17 23.01 -21.68
C GLY A 88 5.28 23.58 -20.79
N GLY A 89 6.17 22.74 -20.25
CA GLY A 89 7.33 23.16 -19.45
C GLY A 89 7.08 23.41 -17.96
N LYS A 90 5.89 23.09 -17.44
CA LYS A 90 5.64 23.18 -15.99
C LYS A 90 6.41 22.06 -15.27
N THR A 91 7.27 22.43 -14.35
CA THR A 91 7.97 21.50 -13.46
C THR A 91 7.05 21.07 -12.31
N PRO A 92 7.41 20.07 -11.49
CA PRO A 92 6.67 19.75 -10.27
C PRO A 92 6.55 20.96 -9.34
N TRP A 93 7.63 21.75 -9.26
CA TRP A 93 7.75 22.93 -8.39
C TRP A 93 6.73 24.03 -8.68
N PHE A 94 6.30 24.14 -9.94
CA PHE A 94 5.23 25.07 -10.32
C PHE A 94 3.96 24.83 -9.48
N TRP A 95 3.63 23.57 -9.19
CA TRP A 95 2.43 23.23 -8.41
C TRP A 95 2.62 23.53 -6.92
N MET A 96 3.83 23.32 -6.38
CA MET A 96 4.16 23.73 -5.01
C MET A 96 4.02 25.24 -4.83
N GLU A 97 4.64 26.03 -5.72
CA GLU A 97 4.59 27.50 -5.70
C GLU A 97 3.16 28.02 -5.85
N LYS A 98 2.38 27.42 -6.76
CA LYS A 98 0.97 27.77 -6.97
C LYS A 98 0.11 27.56 -5.71
N ASN A 99 0.47 26.62 -4.85
CA ASN A 99 -0.21 26.37 -3.57
C ASN A 99 0.47 27.07 -2.38
N ASN A 100 1.34 28.05 -2.64
CA ASN A 100 2.08 28.82 -1.64
C ASN A 100 2.89 27.92 -0.70
N TYR A 101 3.52 26.89 -1.25
CA TYR A 101 4.50 26.05 -0.56
C TYR A 101 5.91 26.49 -0.96
N ASP A 102 6.50 27.38 -0.18
CA ASP A 102 7.89 27.80 -0.35
C ASP A 102 8.82 26.80 0.34
N TYR A 103 9.88 26.37 -0.34
CA TYR A 103 10.72 25.26 0.11
C TYR A 103 12.22 25.53 0.00
N HIS A 104 12.99 24.91 0.90
CA HIS A 104 14.44 24.77 0.79
C HIS A 104 14.83 23.55 -0.02
N TYR A 105 14.12 22.44 0.17
CA TYR A 105 14.31 21.19 -0.54
C TYR A 105 12.97 20.68 -1.03
N ALA A 106 12.95 20.09 -2.22
CA ALA A 106 11.78 19.48 -2.79
C ALA A 106 12.13 18.21 -3.59
N GLY A 107 11.16 17.30 -3.71
CA GLY A 107 11.29 16.05 -4.43
C GLY A 107 9.95 15.57 -4.98
N GLU A 108 9.97 14.75 -6.01
CA GLU A 108 8.76 14.13 -6.58
C GLU A 108 9.02 12.66 -6.93
N ASN A 109 8.06 11.79 -6.61
CA ASN A 109 7.93 10.44 -7.14
C ASN A 109 6.59 10.31 -7.85
N LEU A 110 6.60 9.60 -8.99
CA LEU A 110 5.42 9.31 -9.78
C LEU A 110 5.23 7.80 -9.89
N ALA A 111 3.97 7.35 -9.92
CA ALA A 111 3.61 5.98 -10.25
C ALA A 111 2.34 5.96 -11.11
N MET A 112 2.24 4.96 -11.98
CA MET A 112 1.10 4.72 -12.84
C MET A 112 0.78 3.22 -12.86
N ASP A 113 -0.50 2.88 -12.94
CA ASP A 113 -1.02 1.52 -13.11
C ASP A 113 -0.69 0.54 -11.97
N PHE A 114 -0.69 1.07 -10.74
CA PHE A 114 -0.73 0.23 -9.54
C PHE A 114 -2.15 0.16 -9.00
N HIS A 115 -2.50 -1.01 -8.46
CA HIS A 115 -3.80 -1.27 -7.83
C HIS A 115 -3.70 -1.54 -6.32
N ASN A 116 -2.49 -1.41 -5.77
CA ASN A 116 -2.17 -1.64 -4.35
C ASN A 116 -1.03 -0.73 -3.92
N ALA A 117 -1.21 -0.01 -2.81
CA ALA A 117 -0.22 0.90 -2.24
C ALA A 117 1.09 0.18 -1.88
N PHE A 118 1.01 -1.05 -1.38
CA PHE A 118 2.20 -1.82 -0.97
C PHE A 118 3.08 -2.17 -2.17
N ASP A 119 2.50 -2.65 -3.27
CA ASP A 119 3.25 -3.00 -4.48
C ASP A 119 3.85 -1.78 -5.15
N GLN A 120 3.10 -0.66 -5.18
CA GLN A 120 3.60 0.64 -5.64
C GLN A 120 4.81 1.10 -4.82
N HIS A 121 4.69 1.06 -3.50
CA HIS A 121 5.76 1.46 -2.59
C HIS A 121 6.99 0.55 -2.74
N LEU A 122 6.80 -0.76 -2.84
CA LEU A 122 7.89 -1.69 -3.12
C LEU A 122 8.58 -1.40 -4.45
N ALA A 123 7.84 -1.02 -5.49
CA ALA A 123 8.41 -0.65 -6.78
C ALA A 123 9.28 0.62 -6.67
N TRP A 124 8.81 1.65 -5.95
CA TRP A 124 9.63 2.83 -5.65
C TRP A 124 10.88 2.47 -4.84
N MET A 125 10.76 1.63 -3.82
CA MET A 125 11.90 1.24 -2.98
C MET A 125 12.93 0.37 -3.70
N LYS A 126 12.54 -0.34 -4.77
CA LYS A 126 13.46 -1.07 -5.66
C LYS A 126 14.13 -0.17 -6.69
N SER A 127 13.57 1.01 -6.96
CA SER A 127 14.15 1.97 -7.90
C SER A 127 15.12 2.91 -7.18
N PRO A 128 16.41 2.97 -7.59
CA PRO A 128 17.39 3.81 -6.89
C PRO A 128 17.03 5.28 -6.79
N THR A 129 16.41 5.85 -7.84
CA THR A 129 16.03 7.27 -7.88
C THR A 129 14.84 7.57 -6.97
N HIS A 130 13.79 6.74 -7.03
CA HIS A 130 12.60 6.93 -6.17
C HIS A 130 12.91 6.65 -4.70
N ARG A 131 13.69 5.59 -4.41
CA ARG A 131 14.18 5.28 -3.06
C ARG A 131 14.99 6.44 -2.47
N LYS A 132 15.84 7.08 -3.28
CA LYS A 132 16.62 8.25 -2.85
C LYS A 132 15.72 9.37 -2.34
N ASN A 133 14.58 9.63 -3.00
CA ASN A 133 13.62 10.63 -2.52
C ASN A 133 12.96 10.19 -1.20
N ILE A 134 12.46 8.96 -1.13
CA ILE A 134 11.79 8.42 0.08
C ILE A 134 12.70 8.50 1.31
N LEU A 135 14.00 8.23 1.14
CA LEU A 135 14.98 8.19 2.22
C LEU A 135 15.83 9.45 2.33
N ASN A 136 15.47 10.54 1.63
CA ASN A 136 16.23 11.77 1.73
C ASN A 136 16.08 12.38 3.14
N GLN A 137 17.21 12.61 3.79
CA GLN A 137 17.28 13.18 5.14
C GLN A 137 16.94 14.67 5.16
N GLU A 138 16.97 15.34 4.00
CA GLU A 138 16.64 16.76 3.92
C GLU A 138 15.14 17.04 3.99
N PHE A 139 14.28 16.06 3.67
CA PHE A 139 12.82 16.24 3.66
C PHE A 139 12.20 16.17 5.05
N ARG A 140 11.14 16.97 5.27
CA ARG A 140 10.37 17.05 6.52
C ARG A 140 8.89 16.79 6.31
N GLU A 141 8.38 17.13 5.15
CA GLU A 141 6.97 17.06 4.81
C GLU A 141 6.74 16.24 3.54
N ILE A 142 5.53 15.68 3.45
CA ILE A 142 5.07 14.90 2.32
C ILE A 142 3.64 15.31 1.96
N GLY A 143 3.34 15.33 0.66
CA GLY A 143 1.98 15.34 0.15
C GLY A 143 1.80 14.27 -0.91
N VAL A 144 0.63 13.67 -0.96
CA VAL A 144 0.32 12.60 -1.90
C VAL A 144 -1.07 12.81 -2.48
N ALA A 145 -1.21 12.56 -3.78
CA ALA A 145 -2.50 12.46 -4.44
C ALA A 145 -2.55 11.21 -5.30
N VAL A 146 -3.71 10.56 -5.28
CA VAL A 146 -4.05 9.43 -6.15
C VAL A 146 -5.24 9.86 -6.99
N LYS A 147 -5.12 9.76 -8.32
CA LYS A 147 -6.18 10.14 -9.26
C LYS A 147 -6.33 9.06 -10.31
N GLN A 148 -7.57 8.79 -10.66
CA GLN A 148 -7.91 7.93 -11.78
C GLN A 148 -8.30 8.80 -12.98
N GLY A 149 -7.78 8.46 -14.16
CA GLY A 149 -8.04 9.20 -15.40
C GLY A 149 -7.68 8.40 -16.64
N VAL A 150 -8.02 8.93 -17.81
CA VAL A 150 -7.60 8.33 -19.08
C VAL A 150 -6.32 9.00 -19.52
N ILE A 151 -5.27 8.21 -19.71
CA ILE A 151 -3.98 8.63 -20.24
C ILE A 151 -3.55 7.65 -21.32
N GLU A 152 -3.00 8.15 -22.42
CA GLU A 152 -2.57 7.35 -23.57
C GLU A 152 -3.64 6.34 -24.04
N GLY A 153 -4.91 6.73 -23.96
CA GLY A 153 -6.05 5.94 -24.43
C GLY A 153 -6.53 4.80 -23.52
N HIS A 154 -5.99 4.67 -22.30
CA HIS A 154 -6.45 3.68 -21.32
C HIS A 154 -6.71 4.31 -19.95
N LEU A 155 -7.54 3.64 -19.16
CA LEU A 155 -7.82 4.05 -17.78
C LEU A 155 -6.60 3.71 -16.91
N ALA A 156 -6.03 4.73 -16.27
CA ALA A 156 -4.86 4.60 -15.42
C ALA A 156 -5.15 5.16 -14.01
N ILE A 157 -4.46 4.59 -13.03
CA ILE A 157 -4.36 5.16 -11.67
C ILE A 157 -2.99 5.83 -11.59
N ILE A 158 -2.98 7.12 -11.30
CA ILE A 158 -1.79 7.94 -11.18
C ILE A 158 -1.61 8.34 -9.73
N THR A 159 -0.45 8.00 -9.16
CA THR A 159 -0.03 8.51 -7.85
C THR A 159 1.08 9.52 -8.02
N VAL A 160 0.89 10.70 -7.44
CA VAL A 160 1.92 11.74 -7.30
C VAL A 160 2.27 11.84 -5.83
N GLN A 161 3.57 11.77 -5.54
CA GLN A 161 4.13 11.94 -4.21
C GLN A 161 5.13 13.09 -4.25
N GLU A 162 4.83 14.14 -3.51
CA GLU A 162 5.67 15.31 -3.38
C GLU A 162 6.29 15.39 -1.98
N PHE A 163 7.56 15.78 -1.93
CA PHE A 163 8.33 15.93 -0.71
C PHE A 163 8.78 17.37 -0.57
N GLY A 164 8.86 17.86 0.66
CA GLY A 164 9.27 19.22 0.92
C GLY A 164 9.98 19.41 2.26
N THR A 165 10.78 20.47 2.34
CA THR A 165 11.18 21.11 3.58
C THR A 165 10.88 22.58 3.47
N PRO A 166 9.99 23.13 4.31
CA PRO A 166 9.48 24.47 4.11
C PRO A 166 10.58 25.50 4.37
N MET A 167 10.53 26.63 3.66
CA MET A 167 11.54 27.70 3.73
C MET A 167 11.68 28.32 5.15
N ASN A 168 10.64 28.21 5.97
CA ASN A 168 10.63 28.68 7.35
C ASN A 168 10.95 27.57 8.37
N PHE A 169 11.43 26.42 7.93
CA PHE A 169 11.81 25.34 8.84
C PHE A 169 12.95 25.78 9.76
N VAL A 170 12.64 25.92 11.05
CA VAL A 170 13.63 26.08 12.11
C VAL A 170 13.87 24.70 12.71
N PRO A 171 15.09 24.14 12.63
CA PRO A 171 15.38 22.87 13.28
C PRO A 171 15.08 22.98 14.78
N ASP A 172 14.34 22.01 15.31
CA ASP A 172 14.11 21.95 16.74
C ASP A 172 15.41 21.53 17.46
N PHE A 173 16.19 22.52 17.91
CA PHE A 173 17.38 22.29 18.72
C PHE A 173 17.06 22.04 20.20
N SER A 174 15.78 21.98 20.61
CA SER A 174 15.40 21.98 22.03
C SER A 174 15.48 20.60 22.72
N VAL A 175 15.85 19.53 22.01
CA VAL A 175 16.04 18.19 22.60
C VAL A 175 17.50 17.73 22.51
N LYS A 176 18.41 18.38 23.24
CA LYS A 176 19.65 17.78 23.80
C LYS A 176 20.37 18.66 24.82
N ASN A 177 19.67 19.17 25.82
CA ASN A 177 20.30 19.60 27.07
C ASN A 177 20.11 18.53 28.14
N THR A 178 20.77 17.38 27.95
CA THR A 178 21.17 16.53 29.08
C THR A 178 22.55 17.02 29.53
N PRO A 179 22.77 17.38 30.81
CA PRO A 179 24.10 17.79 31.27
C PRO A 179 25.12 16.70 30.95
N ALA A 180 26.16 17.05 30.21
CA ALA A 180 27.29 16.16 29.95
C ALA A 180 27.90 15.70 31.28
N PRO A 181 28.14 14.39 31.50
CA PRO A 181 29.02 13.94 32.57
C PRO A 181 30.41 14.56 32.35
N GLN A 182 30.93 15.19 33.40
CA GLN A 182 32.21 15.91 33.39
C GLN A 182 33.34 15.04 32.82
N VAL A 183 33.79 15.34 31.60
CA VAL A 183 35.00 14.78 31.02
C VAL A 183 36.19 15.60 31.52
N GLN A 184 36.59 15.35 32.77
CA GLN A 184 37.86 15.84 33.33
C GLN A 184 38.45 14.77 34.26
N ALA A 185 38.72 13.57 33.73
CA ALA A 185 39.55 12.58 34.43
C ALA A 185 40.04 11.41 33.54
N LEU A 186 40.41 11.61 32.28
CA LEU A 186 41.05 10.53 31.48
C LEU A 186 42.19 10.97 30.55
N GLU A 187 42.65 12.22 30.59
CA GLU A 187 43.75 12.71 29.73
C GLU A 187 45.17 12.45 30.26
N LYS A 188 45.35 11.70 31.36
CA LYS A 188 46.68 11.54 31.99
C LYS A 188 47.35 10.17 31.87
N GLN A 189 46.90 9.30 30.96
CA GLN A 189 47.52 7.97 30.76
C GLN A 189 47.72 7.51 29.31
N ALA A 190 47.48 8.35 28.30
CA ALA A 190 47.61 7.95 26.89
C ALA A 190 48.97 8.28 26.24
N ASP A 191 50.00 8.69 27.02
CA ASP A 191 51.24 9.25 26.47
C ASP A 191 52.49 8.36 26.58
N THR A 192 52.34 7.05 26.80
CA THR A 192 53.52 6.15 26.94
C THR A 192 53.57 4.92 26.06
N ASN A 193 52.64 4.67 25.14
CA ASN A 193 52.76 3.51 24.25
C ASN A 193 52.25 3.77 22.83
N LEU A 194 53.08 4.45 22.01
CA LEU A 194 53.01 4.33 20.56
C LEU A 194 54.43 4.33 19.95
N LYS A 195 55.12 3.19 20.10
CA LYS A 195 56.13 2.75 19.14
C LYS A 195 55.62 1.45 18.53
N THR A 196 55.81 1.35 17.22
CA THR A 196 55.39 0.29 16.27
C THR A 196 53.91 0.25 15.89
N ALA A 197 53.55 0.98 14.84
CA ALA A 197 52.41 0.65 13.97
C ALA A 197 52.95 0.41 12.54
N PRO A 198 52.61 -0.69 11.86
CA PRO A 198 52.95 -0.89 10.46
C PRO A 198 51.96 -0.18 9.52
N ILE A 199 52.48 0.27 8.38
CA ILE A 199 51.74 0.90 7.28
C ILE A 199 50.77 -0.13 6.67
N ILE A 200 49.47 0.17 6.66
CA ILE A 200 48.46 -0.66 5.97
C ILE A 200 48.15 -0.06 4.60
N ASP A 201 48.38 -0.92 3.60
CA ASP A 201 48.12 -0.82 2.17
C ASP A 201 46.62 -0.65 1.84
N LYS A 202 46.30 0.16 0.83
CA LYS A 202 44.94 0.55 0.42
C LYS A 202 44.29 -0.40 -0.61
N ASN A 203 44.82 -1.60 -0.83
CA ASN A 203 44.26 -2.52 -1.83
C ASN A 203 44.02 -3.94 -1.27
N GLN A 204 42.91 -4.13 -0.56
CA GLN A 204 42.26 -5.45 -0.43
C GLN A 204 40.75 -5.29 -0.08
N PRO A 205 39.85 -6.09 -0.68
CA PRO A 205 38.42 -5.97 -0.43
C PRO A 205 38.08 -6.52 0.96
N ASN A 206 37.40 -5.71 1.76
CA ASN A 206 37.02 -6.07 3.12
C ASN A 206 35.89 -7.12 3.11
N SER A 207 36.24 -8.40 3.27
CA SER A 207 35.29 -9.51 3.37
C SER A 207 34.66 -9.66 4.78
N SER A 208 34.76 -8.66 5.66
CA SER A 208 34.23 -8.73 7.03
C SER A 208 32.81 -8.15 7.21
N LEU A 209 32.12 -7.73 6.15
CA LEU A 209 30.75 -7.17 6.21
C LEU A 209 29.64 -8.21 6.02
N LEU A 210 29.93 -9.51 6.13
CA LEU A 210 28.91 -10.57 6.06
C LEU A 210 28.60 -11.16 7.43
N LYS A 211 28.23 -10.31 8.40
CA LYS A 211 27.62 -10.72 9.69
C LYS A 211 26.65 -9.67 10.23
N GLU A 212 25.83 -9.05 9.38
CA GLU A 212 24.63 -8.40 9.90
C GLU A 212 23.54 -9.46 10.14
N LYS A 213 23.23 -9.68 11.42
CA LYS A 213 22.11 -10.50 11.86
C LYS A 213 20.82 -9.88 11.31
N PHE A 214 20.23 -10.50 10.30
CA PHE A 214 18.85 -10.25 9.93
C PHE A 214 17.95 -10.42 11.17
N PRO A 215 16.95 -9.55 11.38
CA PRO A 215 15.99 -9.76 12.45
C PRO A 215 15.36 -11.15 12.27
N LEU A 216 15.46 -11.98 13.30
CA LEU A 216 14.83 -13.31 13.31
C LEU A 216 13.34 -13.10 13.11
N VAL A 217 12.83 -13.47 11.93
CA VAL A 217 11.39 -13.48 11.66
C VAL A 217 10.74 -14.35 12.72
N ASN A 218 9.79 -13.78 13.45
CA ASN A 218 9.10 -14.47 14.51
C ASN A 218 8.32 -15.65 13.91
N TRP A 219 8.61 -16.86 14.37
CA TRP A 219 7.98 -18.10 13.88
C TRP A 219 6.46 -18.09 14.06
N ARG A 220 5.94 -17.34 15.03
CA ARG A 220 4.49 -17.13 15.18
C ARG A 220 3.92 -16.36 13.99
N ASP A 221 4.57 -15.28 13.57
CA ASP A 221 4.06 -14.42 12.49
C ASP A 221 4.11 -15.14 11.13
N LEU A 222 5.17 -15.94 10.91
CA LEU A 222 5.25 -16.87 9.78
C LEU A 222 4.15 -17.95 9.81
N ALA A 223 3.90 -18.54 10.97
CA ALA A 223 2.84 -19.55 11.13
C ALA A 223 1.44 -18.94 10.92
N PHE A 224 1.20 -17.72 11.39
CA PHE A 224 -0.05 -16.99 11.14
C PHE A 224 -0.23 -16.66 9.66
N LEU A 225 0.82 -16.20 8.97
CA LEU A 225 0.75 -15.93 7.53
C LEU A 225 0.48 -17.21 6.72
N TYR A 226 1.15 -18.31 7.08
CA TYR A 226 0.96 -19.61 6.45
C TYR A 226 -0.45 -20.17 6.69
N LEU A 227 -0.99 -20.05 7.90
CA LEU A 227 -2.35 -20.49 8.23
C LEU A 227 -3.41 -19.70 7.45
N ASN A 228 -3.26 -18.38 7.33
CA ASN A 228 -4.16 -17.54 6.55
C ASN A 228 -4.09 -17.85 5.05
N ALA A 229 -2.89 -18.06 4.51
CA ALA A 229 -2.70 -18.48 3.12
C ALA A 229 -3.35 -19.87 2.84
N LEU A 230 -3.24 -20.80 3.79
CA LEU A 230 -3.86 -22.13 3.68
C LEU A 230 -5.39 -22.04 3.72
N ILE A 231 -5.97 -21.21 4.58
CA ILE A 231 -7.41 -20.97 4.63
C ILE A 231 -7.92 -20.38 3.31
N LEU A 232 -7.22 -19.37 2.76
CA LEU A 232 -7.56 -18.78 1.46
C LEU A 232 -7.49 -19.81 0.32
N LEU A 233 -6.46 -20.65 0.32
CA LEU A 233 -6.31 -21.73 -0.67
C LEU A 233 -7.44 -22.76 -0.55
N ILE A 234 -7.84 -23.15 0.66
CA ILE A 234 -8.95 -24.07 0.90
C ILE A 234 -10.26 -23.43 0.40
N ILE A 235 -10.50 -22.14 0.64
CA ILE A 235 -11.69 -21.44 0.14
C ILE A 235 -11.70 -21.43 -1.39
N LEU A 236 -10.56 -21.09 -2.03
CA LEU A 236 -10.43 -21.06 -3.50
C LEU A 236 -10.61 -22.44 -4.14
N VAL A 237 -10.11 -23.49 -3.50
CA VAL A 237 -10.18 -24.85 -4.05
C VAL A 237 -11.53 -25.49 -3.74
N VAL A 238 -12.07 -25.39 -2.54
CA VAL A 238 -13.28 -26.12 -2.11
C VAL A 238 -14.57 -25.47 -2.62
N ASN A 239 -14.62 -24.14 -2.68
CA ASN A 239 -15.82 -23.42 -3.13
C ASN A 239 -16.29 -23.80 -4.56
N PRO A 240 -15.44 -23.90 -5.59
CA PRO A 240 -15.89 -24.30 -6.92
C PRO A 240 -16.44 -25.74 -6.96
N PHE A 241 -15.96 -26.67 -6.13
CA PHE A 241 -16.53 -28.02 -6.04
C PHE A 241 -17.89 -28.04 -5.36
N ILE A 242 -18.09 -27.22 -4.31
CA ILE A 242 -19.40 -27.10 -3.64
C ILE A 242 -20.43 -26.50 -4.61
N ILE A 243 -20.03 -25.49 -5.38
CA ILE A 243 -20.89 -24.86 -6.39
C ILE A 243 -21.23 -25.87 -7.50
N ALA A 244 -20.23 -26.56 -8.04
CA ALA A 244 -20.43 -27.56 -9.09
C ALA A 244 -21.33 -28.72 -8.62
N PHE A 245 -21.12 -29.23 -7.40
CA PHE A 245 -21.94 -30.29 -6.82
C PHE A 245 -23.39 -29.84 -6.64
N SER A 246 -23.61 -28.62 -6.14
CA SER A 246 -24.95 -28.04 -5.95
C SER A 246 -25.69 -27.86 -7.29
N VAL A 247 -25.00 -27.42 -8.34
CA VAL A 247 -25.56 -27.27 -9.68
C VAL A 247 -25.97 -28.63 -10.27
N VAL A 248 -25.13 -29.66 -10.13
CA VAL A 248 -25.44 -31.02 -10.60
C VAL A 248 -26.66 -31.60 -9.88
N GLN A 249 -26.73 -31.45 -8.55
CA GLN A 249 -27.90 -31.89 -7.78
C GLN A 249 -29.18 -31.18 -8.22
N PHE A 250 -29.11 -29.87 -8.49
CA PHE A 250 -30.25 -29.09 -8.98
C PHE A 250 -30.73 -29.53 -10.37
N ILE A 251 -29.79 -29.79 -11.31
CA ILE A 251 -30.12 -30.30 -12.65
C ILE A 251 -30.81 -31.67 -12.55
N ASN A 252 -30.26 -32.58 -11.74
CA ASN A 252 -30.84 -33.92 -11.55
C ASN A 252 -32.25 -33.84 -10.94
N PHE A 253 -32.45 -32.99 -9.94
CA PHE A 253 -33.75 -32.75 -9.33
C PHE A 253 -34.79 -32.22 -10.34
N LYS A 254 -34.40 -31.28 -11.20
CA LYS A 254 -35.28 -30.74 -12.25
C LYS A 254 -35.68 -31.83 -13.25
N ALA A 255 -34.71 -32.61 -13.72
CA ALA A 255 -34.95 -33.71 -14.66
C ALA A 255 -35.89 -34.79 -14.09
N GLU A 256 -35.75 -35.12 -12.81
CA GLU A 256 -36.64 -36.09 -12.14
C GLU A 256 -38.08 -35.56 -12.02
N ASN A 257 -38.24 -34.27 -11.72
CA ASN A 257 -39.57 -33.65 -11.64
C ASN A 257 -40.25 -33.54 -13.01
N GLU A 258 -39.50 -33.23 -14.08
CA GLU A 258 -40.04 -33.22 -15.44
C GLU A 258 -40.49 -34.62 -15.89
N LYS A 259 -39.71 -35.67 -15.57
CA LYS A 259 -40.13 -37.06 -15.82
C LYS A 259 -41.40 -37.44 -15.06
N LYS A 260 -41.52 -37.04 -13.79
CA LYS A 260 -42.74 -37.29 -12.98
C LYS A 260 -43.96 -36.55 -13.51
N LEU A 261 -43.78 -35.38 -14.11
CA LEU A 261 -44.85 -34.61 -14.73
C LEU A 261 -45.29 -35.22 -16.07
N ALA A 262 -44.34 -35.70 -16.87
CA ALA A 262 -44.62 -36.37 -18.14
C ALA A 262 -45.38 -37.70 -17.98
N LEU A 263 -45.14 -38.46 -16.90
CA LEU A 263 -45.83 -39.72 -16.59
C LEU A 263 -47.26 -39.53 -16.03
N LYS A 264 -47.68 -38.29 -15.75
CA LYS A 264 -49.01 -37.96 -15.22
C LYS A 264 -50.00 -37.48 -16.28
N ASN A 265 -49.54 -37.27 -17.51
CA ASN A 265 -50.34 -36.93 -18.68
C ASN A 265 -50.43 -38.16 -19.60
#